data_AF-X1HZG9-F1
#
_entry.id   AF-X1HZG9-F1
#
_cell.length_a   1.000
_cell.length_b   1.000
_cell.length_c   1.000
_cell.angle_alpha   90.00
_cell.angle_beta   90.00
_cell.angle_gamma   90.00
#
_symmetry.space_group_name_H-M   'P 1'
#
loop_
_entity.id
_entity.type
_entity.pdbx_description
1 polymer ?
#
loop_
_entity_poly.entity_id
_entity_poly.type
_entity_poly.pdbx_seq_one_letter_code
_entity_poly.pdbx_strand_id
1 'polypeptide(L)'
;YCSIYGDSFVETYLGCTICYSTRIVGGAYYSNCVEVFHSDILDAKKDICEQQEGVWDGTTCDLEITPYWKHNTTYRGIDIDVWYPIGTPYRAYFGGAWHEESTRPLLKAAIDAFLGPVVKKPTSLSLTASPSSGTTPFYTTLTATLRSNGIPVGYKEVEIYMRYAGIPWTKLTWGDTNFSGVASFYIHIGFVPLEFYAHFAGDSEYENCVSPIITITGVAPGAFTSVMDFVVPDYLPAGSTVSVSVLLKNTGDAAGRLDVYIDGNYRYPDEQ
;
A
#
# COMPACT_ATOMS: atom_id res chain seq x y z
N TYR A 1 34.68 -0.78 -7.63
CA TYR A 1 34.48 0.60 -8.12
C TYR A 1 35.86 1.08 -8.55
N CYS A 2 36.08 1.21 -9.85
CA CYS A 2 37.36 1.71 -10.39
C CYS A 2 37.44 3.22 -10.18
N SER A 3 38.55 3.70 -9.63
CA SER A 3 38.73 5.12 -9.31
C SER A 3 39.73 5.74 -10.27
N ILE A 4 39.38 5.83 -11.55
CA ILE A 4 40.30 6.34 -12.58
C ILE A 4 39.79 7.67 -13.13
N TYR A 5 40.64 8.70 -13.06
CA TYR A 5 40.43 10.01 -13.69
C TYR A 5 40.91 9.98 -15.16
N GLY A 6 39.99 10.03 -16.13
CA GLY A 6 40.30 10.15 -17.57
C GLY A 6 39.49 9.23 -18.48
N ASP A 7 39.82 9.21 -19.78
CA ASP A 7 39.29 8.29 -20.80
C ASP A 7 39.61 6.85 -20.41
N SER A 8 38.67 6.24 -19.70
CA SER A 8 38.79 4.91 -19.12
C SER A 8 37.76 4.01 -19.79
N PHE A 9 38.22 2.81 -20.12
CA PHE A 9 37.37 1.75 -20.64
C PHE A 9 37.33 0.63 -19.62
N VAL A 10 36.15 0.04 -19.48
CA VAL A 10 35.87 -1.03 -18.53
C VAL A 10 35.43 -2.24 -19.32
N GLU A 11 36.10 -3.36 -19.12
CA GLU A 11 35.64 -4.65 -19.64
C GLU A 11 35.51 -5.66 -18.51
N THR A 12 34.64 -6.65 -18.70
CA THR A 12 34.51 -7.78 -17.80
C THR A 12 35.17 -8.98 -18.45
N TYR A 13 36.15 -9.58 -17.77
CA TYR A 13 36.85 -10.78 -18.22
C TYR A 13 36.77 -11.83 -17.11
N LEU A 14 36.18 -12.99 -17.41
CA LEU A 14 36.01 -14.11 -16.45
C LEU A 14 35.39 -13.69 -15.10
N GLY A 15 34.43 -12.77 -15.13
CA GLY A 15 33.76 -12.24 -13.92
C GLY A 15 34.57 -11.21 -13.13
N CYS A 16 35.81 -10.91 -13.53
CA CYS A 16 36.62 -9.82 -13.00
C CYS A 16 36.41 -8.54 -13.81
N THR A 17 36.36 -7.39 -13.13
CA THR A 17 36.33 -6.09 -13.82
C THR A 17 37.76 -5.66 -14.11
N ILE A 18 38.10 -5.47 -15.38
CA ILE A 18 39.37 -4.88 -15.81
C ILE A 18 39.10 -3.42 -16.15
N CYS A 19 39.82 -2.52 -15.49
CA CYS A 19 39.75 -1.10 -15.74
C CYS A 19 41.10 -0.64 -16.28
N TYR A 20 41.10 -0.07 -17.48
CA TYR A 20 42.34 0.38 -18.08
C TYR A 20 42.34 1.86 -18.43
N SER A 21 43.52 2.46 -18.23
CA SER A 21 43.80 3.87 -18.43
C SER A 21 44.82 4.05 -19.55
N THR A 22 44.68 5.11 -20.34
CA THR A 22 45.69 5.56 -21.31
C THR A 22 46.81 6.40 -20.66
N ARG A 23 46.69 6.70 -19.36
CA ARG A 23 47.68 7.46 -18.58
C ARG A 23 48.26 6.62 -17.44
N ILE A 24 49.49 6.97 -17.05
CA ILE A 24 50.29 6.22 -16.08
C ILE A 24 49.59 6.11 -14.72
N VAL A 25 49.19 4.89 -14.34
CA VAL A 25 48.69 4.56 -13.00
C VAL A 25 49.55 3.42 -12.45
N GLY A 26 50.05 3.56 -11.22
CA GLY A 26 50.72 2.48 -10.51
C GLY A 26 49.70 1.39 -10.18
N GLY A 27 49.95 0.16 -10.64
CA GLY A 27 49.00 -0.95 -10.52
C GLY A 27 48.64 -1.28 -9.07
N ALA A 28 47.35 -1.34 -8.78
CA ALA A 28 46.81 -1.83 -7.52
C ALA A 28 45.83 -2.99 -7.81
N TYR A 29 46.04 -4.12 -7.15
CA TYR A 29 45.17 -5.29 -7.24
C TYR A 29 44.11 -5.21 -6.13
N TYR A 30 42.83 -5.16 -6.52
CA TYR A 30 41.70 -5.32 -5.60
C TYR A 30 40.99 -6.64 -5.87
N SER A 31 40.36 -7.22 -4.85
CA SER A 31 39.77 -8.58 -4.85
C SER A 31 38.72 -8.88 -5.93
N ASN A 32 38.34 -7.90 -6.75
CA ASN A 32 37.44 -8.04 -7.89
C ASN A 32 37.70 -7.02 -9.02
N CYS A 33 38.77 -6.22 -8.92
CA CYS A 33 39.10 -5.16 -9.89
C CYS A 33 40.62 -5.14 -10.12
N VAL A 34 41.02 -5.17 -11.39
CA VAL A 34 42.42 -5.03 -11.81
C VAL A 34 42.54 -3.73 -12.59
N GLU A 35 43.36 -2.80 -12.08
CA GLU A 35 43.69 -1.54 -12.78
C GLU A 35 45.03 -1.69 -13.50
N VAL A 36 45.01 -1.65 -14.84
CA VAL A 36 46.19 -1.87 -15.69
C VAL A 36 46.31 -0.84 -16.80
N PHE A 37 47.51 -0.70 -17.35
CA PHE A 37 47.69 0.05 -18.58
C PHE A 37 47.07 -0.67 -19.76
N HIS A 38 46.63 0.11 -20.75
CA HIS A 38 46.09 -0.46 -21.98
C HIS A 38 47.07 -1.39 -22.72
N SER A 39 48.40 -1.13 -22.64
CA SER A 39 49.43 -2.00 -23.23
C SER A 39 49.55 -3.37 -22.53
N ASP A 40 49.11 -3.46 -21.28
CA ASP A 40 49.37 -4.61 -20.40
C ASP A 40 48.10 -5.45 -20.21
N ILE A 41 47.07 -5.21 -21.03
CA ILE A 41 45.76 -5.85 -20.92
C ILE A 41 45.83 -7.37 -21.13
N LEU A 42 46.74 -7.85 -21.97
CA LEU A 42 46.96 -9.28 -22.19
C LEU A 42 47.60 -9.93 -20.98
N ASP A 43 48.54 -9.26 -20.31
CA ASP A 43 49.17 -9.75 -19.09
C ASP A 43 48.16 -9.76 -17.94
N ALA A 44 47.30 -8.74 -17.84
CA ALA A 44 46.20 -8.71 -16.87
C ALA A 44 45.19 -9.85 -17.08
N LYS A 45 44.83 -10.13 -18.33
CA LYS A 45 43.94 -11.25 -18.69
C LYS A 45 44.59 -12.60 -18.40
N LYS A 46 45.89 -12.73 -18.65
CA LYS A 46 46.68 -13.90 -18.30
C LYS A 46 46.73 -14.12 -16.78
N ASP A 47 47.02 -13.09 -15.99
CA ASP A 47 47.05 -13.20 -14.53
C ASP A 47 45.69 -13.56 -13.95
N ILE A 48 44.59 -12.99 -14.49
CA ILE A 48 43.22 -13.38 -14.13
C ILE A 48 42.93 -14.84 -14.51
N CYS A 49 43.40 -15.28 -15.67
CA CYS A 49 43.29 -16.67 -16.12
C CYS A 49 43.99 -17.63 -15.16
N GLU A 50 45.26 -17.36 -14.84
CA GLU A 50 46.08 -18.18 -13.95
C GLU A 50 45.53 -18.19 -12.51
N GLN A 51 45.00 -17.06 -12.01
CA GLN A 51 44.33 -16.99 -10.70
C GLN A 51 43.06 -17.83 -10.62
N GLN A 52 42.40 -18.09 -11.75
CA GLN A 52 41.21 -18.94 -11.83
C GLN A 52 41.55 -20.36 -12.29
N GLU A 53 42.82 -20.77 -12.17
CA GLU A 53 43.33 -22.10 -12.53
C GLU A 53 43.13 -22.46 -14.02
N GLY A 54 43.02 -21.44 -14.90
CA GLY A 54 42.93 -21.63 -16.34
C GLY A 54 44.27 -21.76 -17.04
N VAL A 55 44.24 -22.29 -18.27
CA VAL A 55 45.40 -22.40 -19.16
C VAL A 55 45.36 -21.26 -20.18
N TRP A 56 46.36 -20.38 -20.16
CA TRP A 56 46.46 -19.26 -21.10
C TRP A 56 47.15 -19.68 -22.41
N ASP A 57 46.50 -19.48 -23.55
CA ASP A 57 47.02 -19.87 -24.88
C ASP A 57 47.82 -18.76 -25.59
N GLY A 58 47.95 -17.59 -24.98
CA GLY A 58 48.56 -16.38 -25.57
C GLY A 58 47.54 -15.32 -25.98
N THR A 59 46.27 -15.68 -26.14
CA THR A 59 45.18 -14.80 -26.56
C THR A 59 43.89 -14.99 -25.78
N THR A 60 43.62 -16.20 -25.30
CA THR A 60 42.44 -16.57 -24.54
C THR A 60 42.81 -17.46 -23.36
N CYS A 61 41.91 -17.51 -22.38
CA CYS A 61 42.01 -18.36 -21.22
C CYS A 61 41.10 -19.57 -21.41
N ASP A 62 41.68 -20.76 -21.45
CA ASP A 62 40.95 -22.01 -21.36
C ASP A 62 40.80 -22.36 -19.88
N LEU A 63 39.71 -21.88 -19.27
CA LEU A 63 39.34 -22.38 -17.95
C LEU A 63 38.74 -23.77 -18.16
N GLU A 64 39.48 -24.82 -17.79
CA GLU A 64 38.87 -26.12 -17.51
C GLU A 64 38.01 -26.01 -16.22
N ILE A 65 36.99 -25.15 -16.21
CA ILE A 65 35.98 -25.17 -15.16
C ILE A 65 35.23 -26.46 -15.38
N THR A 66 35.56 -27.48 -14.59
CA THR A 66 34.78 -28.71 -14.52
C THR A 66 33.34 -28.32 -14.21
N PRO A 67 32.38 -28.58 -15.12
CA PRO A 67 31.02 -28.13 -14.92
C PRO A 67 30.41 -28.78 -13.67
N TYR A 68 29.76 -27.99 -12.84
CA TYR A 68 29.18 -28.48 -11.59
C TYR A 68 27.85 -27.80 -11.28
N TRP A 69 27.01 -28.49 -10.51
CA TRP A 69 25.79 -27.93 -9.98
C TRP A 69 26.07 -27.12 -8.72
N LYS A 70 25.61 -25.88 -8.70
CA LYS A 70 25.72 -24.99 -7.54
C LYS A 70 24.33 -24.55 -7.10
N HIS A 71 24.10 -24.54 -5.79
CA HIS A 71 22.90 -23.96 -5.23
C HIS A 71 22.72 -22.50 -5.71
N ASN A 72 21.53 -22.19 -6.23
CA ASN A 72 21.19 -20.86 -6.74
C ASN A 72 20.20 -20.14 -5.83
N THR A 73 19.08 -20.80 -5.49
CA THR A 73 17.98 -20.21 -4.71
C THR A 73 17.06 -21.31 -4.17
N THR A 74 16.11 -20.95 -3.32
CA THR A 74 15.05 -21.84 -2.84
C THR A 74 13.70 -21.30 -3.31
N TYR A 75 12.82 -22.18 -3.81
CA TYR A 75 11.46 -21.84 -4.23
C TYR A 75 10.44 -22.78 -3.58
N ARG A 76 9.49 -22.23 -2.83
CA ARG A 76 8.45 -23.00 -2.10
C ARG A 76 9.04 -24.14 -1.23
N GLY A 77 10.21 -23.89 -0.64
CA GLY A 77 10.92 -24.86 0.20
C GLY A 77 11.73 -25.92 -0.55
N ILE A 78 11.83 -25.82 -1.89
CA ILE A 78 12.63 -26.70 -2.73
C ILE A 78 13.85 -25.94 -3.23
N ASP A 79 15.03 -26.51 -3.04
CA ASP A 79 16.28 -25.94 -3.52
C ASP A 79 16.41 -26.08 -5.04
N ILE A 80 16.83 -24.99 -5.66
CA ILE A 80 17.11 -24.88 -7.09
C ILE A 80 18.62 -24.73 -7.25
N ASP A 81 19.23 -25.70 -7.92
CA ASP A 81 20.61 -25.64 -8.37
C ASP A 81 20.68 -25.08 -9.80
N VAL A 82 21.81 -24.51 -10.15
CA VAL A 82 22.15 -24.06 -11.50
C VAL A 82 23.47 -24.68 -11.94
N TRP A 83 23.55 -25.05 -13.21
CA TRP A 83 24.75 -25.59 -13.81
C TRP A 83 25.77 -24.47 -14.09
N TYR A 84 26.90 -24.50 -13.40
CA TYR A 84 28.02 -23.59 -13.63
C TYR A 84 29.05 -24.21 -14.58
N PRO A 85 29.76 -23.38 -15.38
CA PRO A 85 29.70 -21.91 -15.42
C PRO A 85 28.60 -21.33 -16.33
N ILE A 86 27.92 -22.19 -17.08
CA ILE A 86 27.01 -21.79 -18.17
C ILE A 86 25.77 -21.04 -17.64
N GLY A 87 25.40 -21.23 -16.38
CA GLY A 87 24.21 -20.64 -15.76
C GLY A 87 22.90 -21.33 -16.17
N THR A 88 22.99 -22.38 -16.97
CA THR A 88 21.89 -23.27 -17.40
C THR A 88 22.46 -24.65 -17.71
N PRO A 89 21.70 -25.75 -17.53
CA PRO A 89 20.31 -25.82 -17.04
C PRO A 89 20.16 -25.50 -15.53
N TYR A 90 18.91 -25.42 -15.08
CA TYR A 90 18.52 -25.39 -13.67
C TYR A 90 17.97 -26.75 -13.27
N ARG A 91 18.14 -27.18 -12.02
CA ARG A 91 17.50 -28.40 -11.52
C ARG A 91 16.96 -28.25 -10.10
N ALA A 92 16.00 -29.08 -9.76
CA ALA A 92 15.48 -29.23 -8.41
C ALA A 92 15.09 -30.70 -8.16
N TYR A 93 15.13 -31.11 -6.89
CA TYR A 93 14.70 -32.45 -6.48
C TYR A 93 13.35 -32.37 -5.78
N PHE A 94 12.32 -32.97 -6.38
CA PHE A 94 10.98 -33.07 -5.82
C PHE A 94 10.27 -34.30 -6.37
N GLY A 95 9.24 -34.80 -5.66
CA GLY A 95 8.52 -36.01 -6.07
C GLY A 95 9.38 -37.29 -6.14
N GLY A 96 10.58 -37.29 -5.54
CA GLY A 96 11.52 -38.41 -5.57
C GLY A 96 12.40 -38.48 -6.84
N ALA A 97 12.42 -37.43 -7.67
CA ALA A 97 13.25 -37.37 -8.87
C ALA A 97 13.91 -35.99 -9.04
N TRP A 98 14.99 -35.96 -9.82
CA TRP A 98 15.57 -34.71 -10.31
C TRP A 98 14.78 -34.23 -11.52
N HIS A 99 14.40 -32.96 -11.49
CA HIS A 99 13.77 -32.26 -12.60
C HIS A 99 14.73 -31.18 -13.08
N GLU A 100 15.02 -31.16 -14.38
CA GLU A 100 15.94 -30.21 -15.01
C GLU A 100 15.21 -29.39 -16.08
N GLU A 101 15.46 -28.09 -16.12
CA GLU A 101 14.82 -27.17 -17.05
C GLU A 101 15.82 -26.16 -17.58
N SER A 102 15.61 -25.71 -18.82
CA SER A 102 16.47 -24.74 -19.48
C SER A 102 16.38 -23.33 -18.87
N THR A 103 15.30 -23.03 -18.14
CA THR A 103 15.11 -21.73 -17.49
C THR A 103 14.49 -21.87 -16.10
N ARG A 104 14.84 -20.95 -15.19
CA ARG A 104 14.30 -20.91 -13.83
C ARG A 104 12.76 -20.78 -13.79
N PRO A 105 12.07 -19.99 -14.64
CA PRO A 105 10.60 -19.96 -14.67
C PRO A 105 9.95 -21.29 -15.01
N LEU A 106 10.51 -22.08 -15.94
CA LEU A 106 9.99 -23.41 -16.28
C LEU A 106 10.11 -24.37 -15.09
N LEU A 107 11.27 -24.35 -14.41
CA LEU A 107 11.46 -25.17 -13.21
C LEU A 107 10.49 -24.79 -12.08
N LYS A 108 10.25 -23.48 -11.89
CA LYS A 108 9.25 -23.00 -10.93
C LYS A 108 7.84 -23.45 -11.29
N ALA A 109 7.46 -23.42 -12.57
CA ALA A 109 6.17 -23.92 -13.02
C ALA A 109 6.01 -25.44 -12.77
N ALA A 110 7.07 -26.23 -12.97
CA ALA A 110 7.06 -27.66 -12.65
C ALA A 110 6.90 -27.91 -11.15
N ILE A 111 7.59 -27.14 -10.31
CA ILE A 111 7.43 -27.16 -8.84
C ILE A 111 5.99 -26.80 -8.45
N ASP A 112 5.42 -25.76 -9.07
CA ASP A 112 4.05 -25.33 -8.79
C ASP A 112 3.01 -26.38 -9.20
N ALA A 113 3.22 -27.04 -10.34
CA ALA A 113 2.38 -28.15 -10.79
C ALA A 113 2.44 -29.35 -9.83
N PHE A 114 3.62 -29.64 -9.26
CA PHE A 114 3.81 -30.72 -8.29
C PHE A 114 3.19 -30.41 -6.92
N LEU A 115 3.44 -29.21 -6.38
CA LEU A 115 2.95 -28.80 -5.06
C LEU A 115 1.48 -28.36 -5.07
N GLY A 116 0.91 -28.12 -6.25
CA GLY A 116 -0.43 -27.54 -6.39
C GLY A 116 -0.48 -26.05 -6.01
N PRO A 117 -1.67 -25.42 -6.08
CA PRO A 117 -1.84 -24.01 -5.76
C PRO A 117 -1.41 -23.72 -4.31
N VAL A 118 -0.81 -22.56 -4.08
CA VAL A 118 -0.59 -22.06 -2.72
C VAL A 118 -1.96 -21.84 -2.09
N VAL A 119 -2.32 -22.69 -1.12
CA VAL A 119 -3.56 -22.52 -0.36
C VAL A 119 -3.36 -21.34 0.58
N LYS A 120 -3.92 -20.19 0.19
CA LYS A 120 -3.92 -19.00 1.03
C LYS A 120 -4.86 -19.20 2.21
N LYS A 121 -4.55 -18.54 3.32
CA LYS A 121 -5.39 -18.57 4.52
C LYS A 121 -6.62 -17.69 4.28
N PRO A 122 -7.83 -18.19 4.54
CA PRO A 122 -9.05 -17.41 4.36
C PRO A 122 -9.08 -16.25 5.36
N THR A 123 -9.55 -15.09 4.89
CA THR A 123 -9.60 -13.87 5.70
C THR A 123 -11.01 -13.35 5.87
N SER A 124 -11.22 -12.61 6.96
CA SER A 124 -12.45 -11.89 7.26
C SER A 124 -12.11 -10.49 7.73
N LEU A 125 -12.84 -9.50 7.21
CA LEU A 125 -12.64 -8.09 7.52
C LEU A 125 -13.95 -7.50 8.02
N SER A 126 -13.91 -6.78 9.13
CA SER A 126 -15.04 -5.99 9.65
C SER A 126 -14.68 -4.53 9.75
N LEU A 127 -15.64 -3.65 9.51
CA LEU A 127 -15.50 -2.21 9.65
C LEU A 127 -16.58 -1.68 10.60
N THR A 128 -16.19 -0.87 11.57
CA THR A 128 -17.10 -0.16 12.47
C THR A 128 -16.78 1.34 12.47
N ALA A 129 -17.76 2.16 12.87
CA ALA A 129 -17.61 3.60 13.03
C ALA A 129 -18.09 4.03 14.41
N SER A 130 -17.34 4.92 15.07
CA SER A 130 -17.73 5.52 16.35
C SER A 130 -17.31 6.99 16.42
N PRO A 131 -18.25 7.94 16.57
CA PRO A 131 -19.71 7.74 16.45
C PRO A 131 -20.13 7.40 15.01
N SER A 132 -21.19 6.60 14.84
CA SER A 132 -21.76 6.25 13.52
C SER A 132 -22.87 7.21 13.05
N SER A 133 -23.21 8.20 13.85
CA SER A 133 -24.13 9.29 13.50
C SER A 133 -23.81 10.55 14.28
N GLY A 134 -24.20 11.71 13.75
CA GLY A 134 -24.01 12.99 14.42
C GLY A 134 -24.55 14.17 13.62
N THR A 135 -24.60 15.35 14.25
CA THR A 135 -24.88 16.61 13.57
C THR A 135 -23.63 17.07 12.83
N THR A 136 -23.70 17.23 11.51
CA THR A 136 -22.56 17.65 10.70
C THR A 136 -22.20 19.12 10.93
N PRO A 137 -20.90 19.49 10.95
CA PRO A 137 -19.74 18.61 10.80
C PRO A 137 -19.34 17.93 12.12
N PHE A 138 -18.91 16.66 12.04
CA PHE A 138 -18.38 15.93 13.19
C PHE A 138 -17.23 15.01 12.80
N TYR A 139 -16.51 14.47 13.78
CA TYR A 139 -15.45 13.49 13.56
C TYR A 139 -15.91 12.09 13.97
N THR A 140 -15.47 11.10 13.21
CA THR A 140 -15.69 9.68 13.49
C THR A 140 -14.39 8.91 13.40
N THR A 141 -14.27 7.84 14.19
CA THR A 141 -13.21 6.85 14.02
C THR A 141 -13.76 5.64 13.30
N LEU A 142 -13.20 5.34 12.13
CA LEU A 142 -13.40 4.07 11.45
C LEU A 142 -12.40 3.06 11.98
N THR A 143 -12.85 1.86 12.35
CA THR A 143 -11.99 0.78 12.85
C THR A 143 -12.18 -0.46 12.00
N ALA A 144 -11.13 -0.81 11.24
CA ALA A 144 -11.06 -2.04 10.46
C ALA A 144 -10.39 -3.14 11.29
N THR A 145 -10.96 -4.34 11.30
CA THR A 145 -10.39 -5.51 12.00
C THR A 145 -10.24 -6.67 11.03
N LEU A 146 -8.99 -7.09 10.77
CA LEU A 146 -8.63 -8.19 9.89
C LEU A 146 -8.29 -9.45 10.69
N ARG A 147 -8.90 -10.56 10.31
CA ARG A 147 -8.67 -11.87 10.92
C ARG A 147 -8.54 -12.96 9.87
N SER A 148 -7.89 -14.05 10.25
CA SER A 148 -7.83 -15.30 9.50
C SER A 148 -8.19 -16.43 10.45
N ASN A 149 -9.29 -17.14 10.19
CA ASN A 149 -9.82 -18.20 11.07
C ASN A 149 -9.90 -17.77 12.56
N GLY A 150 -10.35 -16.53 12.79
CA GLY A 150 -10.46 -15.95 14.14
C GLY A 150 -9.17 -15.39 14.73
N ILE A 151 -8.00 -15.67 14.15
CA ILE A 151 -6.71 -15.15 14.61
C ILE A 151 -6.47 -13.74 14.02
N PRO A 152 -6.05 -12.76 14.82
CA PRO A 152 -5.66 -11.44 14.31
C PRO A 152 -4.57 -11.51 13.26
N VAL A 153 -4.74 -10.77 12.16
CA VAL A 153 -3.74 -10.64 11.11
C VAL A 153 -3.17 -9.23 11.15
N GLY A 154 -1.98 -9.09 11.74
CA GLY A 154 -1.31 -7.81 11.89
C GLY A 154 -0.34 -7.46 10.77
N TYR A 155 0.00 -6.17 10.71
CA TYR A 155 0.97 -5.59 9.77
C TYR A 155 0.60 -5.80 8.30
N LYS A 156 -0.72 -5.81 8.03
CA LYS A 156 -1.27 -5.86 6.68
C LYS A 156 -2.03 -4.59 6.38
N GLU A 157 -1.82 -4.06 5.17
CA GLU A 157 -2.49 -2.86 4.67
C GLU A 157 -3.98 -3.12 4.46
N VAL A 158 -4.81 -2.22 4.98
CA VAL A 158 -6.25 -2.19 4.72
C VAL A 158 -6.61 -0.84 4.13
N GLU A 159 -7.43 -0.86 3.09
CA GLU A 159 -7.93 0.31 2.38
C GLU A 159 -9.36 0.62 2.81
N ILE A 160 -9.70 1.91 2.96
CA ILE A 160 -11.06 2.37 3.20
C ILE A 160 -11.58 3.04 1.93
N TYR A 161 -12.77 2.62 1.50
CA TYR A 161 -13.50 3.21 0.40
C TYR A 161 -14.74 3.92 0.91
N MET A 162 -15.11 5.02 0.25
CA MET A 162 -16.26 5.84 0.58
C MET A 162 -17.09 6.11 -0.67
N ARG A 163 -18.40 6.27 -0.50
CA ARG A 163 -19.28 6.89 -1.51
C ARG A 163 -20.40 7.73 -0.90
N TYR A 164 -20.95 8.60 -1.73
CA TYR A 164 -22.15 9.40 -1.46
C TYR A 164 -23.19 9.14 -2.55
N ALA A 165 -24.46 8.94 -2.17
CA ALA A 165 -25.62 8.95 -3.07
C ALA A 165 -25.45 8.13 -4.38
N GLY A 166 -24.86 6.93 -4.29
CA GLY A 166 -24.69 6.05 -5.46
C GLY A 166 -23.58 6.47 -6.45
N ILE A 167 -22.78 7.49 -6.12
CA ILE A 167 -21.52 7.79 -6.82
C ILE A 167 -20.59 6.55 -6.70
N PRO A 168 -19.72 6.28 -7.70
CA PRO A 168 -18.74 5.21 -7.61
C PRO A 168 -17.89 5.28 -6.34
N TRP A 169 -17.54 4.10 -5.82
CA TRP A 169 -16.64 3.96 -4.69
C TRP A 169 -15.29 4.59 -4.98
N THR A 170 -14.83 5.41 -4.05
CA THR A 170 -13.53 6.09 -4.13
C THR A 170 -12.68 5.69 -2.94
N LYS A 171 -11.41 5.33 -3.17
CA LYS A 171 -10.45 5.08 -2.09
C LYS A 171 -10.26 6.37 -1.30
N LEU A 172 -10.63 6.34 -0.03
CA LEU A 172 -10.51 7.49 0.87
C LEU A 172 -9.14 7.51 1.55
N THR A 173 -8.73 6.38 2.11
CA THR A 173 -7.49 6.25 2.88
C THR A 173 -7.04 4.79 2.97
N TRP A 174 -5.87 4.56 3.57
CA TRP A 174 -5.30 3.24 3.79
C TRP A 174 -4.37 3.26 5.02
N GLY A 175 -4.11 2.09 5.60
CA GLY A 175 -3.17 1.96 6.71
C GLY A 175 -3.00 0.51 7.14
N ASP A 176 -1.89 0.24 7.82
CA ASP A 176 -1.56 -1.10 8.30
C ASP A 176 -2.28 -1.44 9.60
N THR A 177 -2.73 -2.68 9.68
CA THR A 177 -3.21 -3.27 10.93
C THR A 177 -2.06 -3.38 11.94
N ASN A 178 -2.36 -3.14 13.22
CA ASN A 178 -1.43 -3.40 14.32
C ASN A 178 -1.33 -4.91 14.64
N PHE A 179 -0.57 -5.29 15.68
CA PHE A 179 -0.43 -6.69 16.10
C PHE A 179 -1.77 -7.39 16.46
N SER A 180 -2.80 -6.61 16.81
CA SER A 180 -4.15 -7.10 17.11
C SER A 180 -5.05 -7.17 15.86
N GLY A 181 -4.49 -6.97 14.67
CA GLY A 181 -5.22 -6.99 13.40
C GLY A 181 -6.13 -5.80 13.20
N VAL A 182 -5.86 -4.66 13.88
CA VAL A 182 -6.73 -3.48 13.85
C VAL A 182 -6.06 -2.30 13.19
N ALA A 183 -6.75 -1.63 12.27
CA ALA A 183 -6.38 -0.34 11.71
C ALA A 183 -7.47 0.70 12.02
N SER A 184 -7.08 1.89 12.47
CA SER A 184 -8.01 2.96 12.88
C SER A 184 -7.77 4.24 12.10
N PHE A 185 -8.83 4.87 11.64
CA PHE A 185 -8.80 6.06 10.79
C PHE A 185 -9.69 7.15 11.38
N TYR A 186 -9.13 8.33 11.61
CA TYR A 186 -9.88 9.49 12.11
C TYR A 186 -10.37 10.33 10.94
N ILE A 187 -11.68 10.39 10.73
CA ILE A 187 -12.31 10.97 9.54
C ILE A 187 -13.20 12.15 9.94
N HIS A 188 -13.06 13.26 9.20
CA HIS A 188 -13.97 14.40 9.29
C HIS A 188 -15.18 14.20 8.39
N ILE A 189 -16.37 14.24 8.96
CA ILE A 189 -17.65 14.08 8.27
C ILE A 189 -18.28 15.46 8.07
N GLY A 190 -18.16 15.98 6.85
CA GLY A 190 -18.74 17.27 6.47
C GLY A 190 -20.20 17.21 6.00
N PHE A 191 -20.66 16.05 5.55
CA PHE A 191 -22.02 15.82 5.06
C PHE A 191 -22.37 14.33 5.20
N VAL A 192 -23.66 14.02 5.14
CA VAL A 192 -24.25 12.69 5.37
C VAL A 192 -25.51 12.54 4.50
N PRO A 193 -25.93 11.31 4.15
CA PRO A 193 -25.34 10.02 4.52
C PRO A 193 -24.06 9.68 3.73
N LEU A 194 -23.12 8.99 4.35
CA LEU A 194 -21.92 8.46 3.71
C LEU A 194 -21.83 6.95 3.94
N GLU A 195 -21.46 6.22 2.90
CA GLU A 195 -21.25 4.77 2.97
C GLU A 195 -19.76 4.45 2.92
N PHE A 196 -19.34 3.45 3.70
CA PHE A 196 -17.96 3.01 3.79
C PHE A 196 -17.84 1.48 3.74
N TYR A 197 -16.78 0.97 3.14
CA TYR A 197 -16.31 -0.39 3.36
C TYR A 197 -14.78 -0.42 3.42
N ALA A 198 -14.25 -1.49 4.01
CA ALA A 198 -12.82 -1.76 4.07
C ALA A 198 -12.46 -2.91 3.13
N HIS A 199 -11.27 -2.86 2.54
CA HIS A 199 -10.74 -3.85 1.61
C HIS A 199 -9.33 -4.27 2.01
N PHE A 200 -9.12 -5.59 2.03
CA PHE A 200 -7.80 -6.19 2.09
C PHE A 200 -7.55 -6.94 0.78
N ALA A 201 -6.54 -6.52 0.01
CA ALA A 201 -6.25 -7.08 -1.31
C ALA A 201 -5.69 -8.52 -1.30
N GLY A 202 -5.35 -9.04 -0.11
CA GLY A 202 -4.64 -10.31 0.03
C GLY A 202 -3.14 -10.18 -0.24
N ASP A 203 -2.40 -11.26 0.02
CA ASP A 203 -0.96 -11.35 -0.25
C ASP A 203 -0.56 -12.79 -0.61
N SER A 204 0.72 -13.15 -0.49
CA SER A 204 1.20 -14.51 -0.74
C SER A 204 0.72 -15.54 0.28
N GLU A 205 0.28 -15.10 1.46
CA GLU A 205 -0.13 -15.94 2.58
C GLU A 205 -1.65 -15.93 2.81
N TYR A 206 -2.31 -14.80 2.57
CA TYR A 206 -3.71 -14.55 2.92
C TYR A 206 -4.58 -14.20 1.70
N GLU A 207 -5.81 -14.69 1.70
CA GLU A 207 -6.82 -14.35 0.68
C GLU A 207 -7.27 -12.89 0.79
N ASN A 208 -7.79 -12.35 -0.32
CA ASN A 208 -8.43 -11.03 -0.31
C ASN A 208 -9.79 -11.10 0.40
N CYS A 209 -10.23 -10.00 1.00
CA CYS A 209 -11.57 -9.88 1.55
C CYS A 209 -12.05 -8.43 1.61
N VAL A 210 -13.37 -8.26 1.70
CA VAL A 210 -14.05 -6.96 1.87
C VAL A 210 -14.94 -7.01 3.11
N SER A 211 -15.06 -5.89 3.81
CA SER A 211 -16.01 -5.77 4.91
C SER A 211 -17.44 -5.58 4.39
N PRO A 212 -18.45 -5.83 5.23
CA PRO A 212 -19.78 -5.25 5.02
C PRO A 212 -19.71 -3.72 4.88
N ILE A 213 -20.68 -3.16 4.15
CA ILE A 213 -20.85 -1.71 4.04
C ILE A 213 -21.48 -1.19 5.33
N ILE A 214 -20.94 -0.09 5.85
CA ILE A 214 -21.55 0.69 6.94
C ILE A 214 -22.01 2.05 6.41
N THR A 215 -23.05 2.61 7.03
CA THR A 215 -23.57 3.93 6.69
C THR A 215 -23.46 4.86 7.89
N ILE A 216 -22.83 6.00 7.69
CA ILE A 216 -22.83 7.11 8.64
C ILE A 216 -23.98 8.04 8.30
N THR A 217 -24.82 8.34 9.28
CA THR A 217 -26.06 9.11 9.09
C THR A 217 -26.03 10.42 9.87
N GLY A 218 -26.85 11.38 9.43
CA GLY A 218 -27.07 12.61 10.17
C GLY A 218 -28.09 12.39 11.29
N VAL A 219 -27.86 13.06 12.42
CA VAL A 219 -28.94 13.30 13.38
C VAL A 219 -29.55 14.64 13.02
N ALA A 220 -30.87 14.67 12.81
CA ALA A 220 -31.56 15.93 12.60
C ALA A 220 -31.34 16.82 13.84
N PRO A 221 -31.03 18.13 13.66
CA PRO A 221 -31.10 19.06 14.77
C PRO A 221 -32.51 18.96 15.36
N GLY A 222 -32.62 18.84 16.69
CA GLY A 222 -33.92 18.74 17.36
C GLY A 222 -34.89 19.81 16.85
N ALA A 223 -36.14 19.42 16.58
CA ALA A 223 -37.15 20.34 16.05
C ALA A 223 -37.38 21.52 17.01
N PHE A 224 -37.18 22.75 16.53
CA PHE A 224 -37.57 23.97 17.22
C PHE A 224 -39.09 24.03 17.33
N THR A 225 -39.70 23.62 18.44
CA THR A 225 -41.15 23.79 18.58
C THR A 225 -41.59 24.04 20.02
N SER A 226 -41.50 25.31 20.44
CA SER A 226 -42.61 25.94 21.17
C SER A 226 -42.52 27.46 21.04
N VAL A 227 -43.47 28.09 20.33
CA VAL A 227 -43.77 29.51 20.50
C VAL A 227 -44.56 29.61 21.81
N MET A 228 -43.92 30.09 22.87
CA MET A 228 -44.62 30.40 24.12
C MET A 228 -45.02 31.87 24.07
N ASP A 229 -46.25 32.06 23.60
CA ASP A 229 -47.11 33.22 23.88
C ASP A 229 -46.86 34.50 23.05
N PHE A 230 -47.97 35.08 22.58
CA PHE A 230 -48.07 36.42 22.00
C PHE A 230 -48.99 37.23 22.90
N VAL A 231 -48.43 38.09 23.74
CA VAL A 231 -49.25 38.99 24.56
C VAL A 231 -49.49 40.28 23.77
N VAL A 232 -50.67 40.41 23.18
CA VAL A 232 -51.14 41.63 22.51
C VAL A 232 -52.45 42.04 23.20
N PRO A 233 -52.69 43.33 23.50
CA PRO A 233 -53.97 43.77 24.03
C PRO A 233 -55.08 43.52 23.00
N ASP A 234 -56.27 43.16 23.49
CA ASP A 234 -57.48 42.90 22.66
C ASP A 234 -57.89 44.10 21.80
N TYR A 235 -57.36 45.29 22.11
CA TYR A 235 -57.62 46.53 21.39
C TYR A 235 -56.41 47.47 21.43
N LEU A 236 -56.04 48.02 20.27
CA LEU A 236 -54.99 49.03 20.14
C LEU A 236 -55.51 50.25 19.37
N PRO A 237 -55.70 51.41 20.02
CA PRO A 237 -56.17 52.63 19.35
C PRO A 237 -55.19 53.12 18.28
N ALA A 238 -55.73 53.75 17.23
CA ALA A 238 -54.93 54.34 16.17
C ALA A 238 -53.91 55.35 16.73
N GLY A 239 -52.65 55.20 16.31
CA GLY A 239 -51.53 56.03 16.76
C GLY A 239 -50.91 55.65 18.11
N SER A 240 -51.36 54.56 18.74
CA SER A 240 -50.75 54.05 19.97
C SER A 240 -49.60 53.08 19.69
N THR A 241 -48.68 52.95 20.65
CA THR A 241 -47.59 51.99 20.60
C THR A 241 -47.89 50.80 21.51
N VAL A 242 -47.53 49.59 21.08
CA VAL A 242 -47.54 48.36 21.89
C VAL A 242 -46.15 47.74 21.92
N SER A 243 -45.78 47.17 23.06
CA SER A 243 -44.58 46.34 23.18
C SER A 243 -44.96 44.87 23.03
N VAL A 244 -44.39 44.20 22.03
CA VAL A 244 -44.53 42.75 21.85
C VAL A 244 -43.28 42.06 22.36
N SER A 245 -43.44 40.99 23.12
CA SER A 245 -42.35 40.13 23.58
C SER A 245 -42.55 38.73 23.02
N VAL A 246 -41.51 38.16 22.41
CA VAL A 246 -41.50 36.79 21.91
C VAL A 246 -40.46 36.01 22.70
N LEU A 247 -40.88 34.96 23.40
CA LEU A 247 -39.97 34.06 24.10
C LEU A 247 -39.66 32.84 23.24
N LEU A 248 -38.39 32.69 22.88
CA LEU A 248 -37.88 31.59 22.08
C LEU A 248 -36.98 30.75 22.97
N LYS A 249 -37.30 29.46 23.14
CA LYS A 249 -36.53 28.55 23.99
C LYS A 249 -35.89 27.45 23.14
N ASN A 250 -34.57 27.32 23.24
CA ASN A 250 -33.87 26.14 22.74
C ASN A 250 -34.10 24.99 23.75
N THR A 251 -34.87 23.99 23.34
CA THR A 251 -35.12 22.76 24.13
C THR A 251 -34.27 21.59 23.67
N GLY A 252 -33.41 21.79 22.66
CA GLY A 252 -32.45 20.80 22.18
C GLY A 252 -31.20 20.71 23.05
N ASP A 253 -30.36 19.72 22.74
CA ASP A 253 -29.10 19.40 23.42
C ASP A 253 -27.87 20.11 22.82
N ALA A 254 -28.05 20.89 21.75
CA ALA A 254 -26.99 21.63 21.06
C ALA A 254 -27.37 23.09 20.80
N ALA A 255 -26.36 23.94 20.55
CA ALA A 255 -26.57 25.30 20.08
C ALA A 255 -27.17 25.29 18.66
N GLY A 256 -28.15 26.16 18.41
CA GLY A 256 -28.83 26.27 17.12
C GLY A 256 -28.85 27.71 16.59
N ARG A 257 -29.14 27.85 15.29
CA ARG A 257 -29.43 29.13 14.65
C ARG A 257 -30.93 29.21 14.40
N LEU A 258 -31.53 30.35 14.74
CA LEU A 258 -32.93 30.64 14.47
C LEU A 258 -33.02 31.98 13.74
N ASP A 259 -33.58 31.97 12.54
CA ASP A 259 -33.92 33.19 11.80
C ASP A 259 -35.40 33.49 12.04
N VAL A 260 -35.71 34.66 12.61
CA VAL A 260 -37.08 35.08 12.97
C VAL A 260 -37.52 36.17 12.01
N TYR A 261 -38.67 35.96 11.37
CA TYR A 261 -39.32 36.93 10.51
C TYR A 261 -40.62 37.39 11.18
N ILE A 262 -40.77 38.70 11.37
CA ILE A 262 -41.99 39.34 11.87
C ILE A 262 -42.55 40.16 10.72
N ASP A 263 -43.72 39.80 10.22
CA ASP A 263 -44.47 40.59 9.23
C ASP A 263 -45.73 41.18 9.87
N GLY A 264 -46.04 42.42 9.53
CA GLY A 264 -47.19 43.20 10.00
C GLY A 264 -48.10 43.66 8.86
N ASN A 265 -48.09 42.96 7.72
CA ASN A 265 -48.83 43.37 6.53
C ASN A 265 -50.35 43.18 6.68
N TYR A 266 -51.07 44.28 6.97
CA TYR A 266 -52.52 44.24 7.11
C TYR A 266 -53.28 44.06 5.77
N ARG A 267 -52.60 44.22 4.62
CA ARG A 267 -53.25 44.29 3.31
C ARG A 267 -53.26 42.97 2.55
N TYR A 268 -52.37 42.06 2.89
CA TYR A 268 -52.25 40.77 2.24
C TYR A 268 -52.04 39.72 3.33
N PRO A 269 -53.04 38.87 3.63
CA PRO A 269 -52.78 37.69 4.45
C PRO A 269 -51.70 36.87 3.74
N ASP A 270 -50.64 36.50 4.46
CA ASP A 270 -49.65 35.58 3.94
C ASP A 270 -50.37 34.26 3.59
N GLU A 271 -50.33 33.86 2.33
CA GLU A 271 -50.87 32.58 1.88
C GLU A 271 -50.04 31.46 2.55
N GLN A 272 -50.68 30.72 3.45
CA GLN A 272 -50.19 29.43 3.96
C GLN A 272 -50.53 28.30 3.01
#